data_AF-A0A932CVT0-F1
#
_entry.id   AF-A0A932CVT0-F1
#
_cell.length_a   1.000
_cell.length_b   1.000
_cell.length_c   1.000
_cell.angle_alpha   90.00
_cell.angle_beta   90.00
_cell.angle_gamma   90.00
#
_symmetry.space_group_name_H-M   'P 1'
#
loop_
_entity.id
_entity.type
_entity.pdbx_description
1 polymer ?
#
loop_
_entity_poly.entity_id
_entity_poly.type
_entity_poly.pdbx_seq_one_letter_code
_entity_poly.pdbx_strand_id
1 'polypeptide(L)'
;MNRTLRWILLGIVALVAGAAMWFGSMLYPWIAMPDEPVGSIDRKWKRVQDWARSPPALARDDAPLRRAVEIIRPVRQELRDLGLDEEGAAVDPDRLPAEARGAIGQLDRWRRSGGGLGARDCRRSHGVIELLALGRAVLASARRADENVDGIVRLSSSLRRGGVLVEAMVGMALADATVRWSRARGLPPPPSLVAERPRVEEIHAALAREAACTHELARRSTRSAPGLWGLTIERRSPRGSFADPWPPLGIVRPAREIVVVRKALADSLVATFPHRHSPRAFLAATRRAFRVPAKSVVAQLVFLHAPPVVGRWLRQIAEIDRELDRQVE
;
A
#
# COMPACT_ATOMS: atom_id res chain seq x y z
N MET A 1 34.16 31.11 46.62
CA MET A 1 33.45 30.00 45.96
C MET A 1 34.44 28.87 45.71
N ASN A 2 34.22 27.69 46.30
CA ASN A 2 35.15 26.56 46.20
C ASN A 2 35.35 26.16 44.72
N ARG A 3 36.59 25.81 44.33
CA ARG A 3 36.94 25.42 42.95
C ARG A 3 36.08 24.26 42.46
N THR A 4 35.74 23.35 43.36
CA THR A 4 34.82 22.22 43.12
C THR A 4 33.40 22.70 42.80
N LEU A 5 32.89 23.70 43.51
CA LEU A 5 31.55 24.25 43.28
C LEU A 5 31.44 24.92 41.90
N ARG A 6 32.51 25.60 41.44
CA ARG A 6 32.58 26.20 40.10
C ARG A 6 32.46 25.15 38.99
N TRP A 7 33.18 24.03 39.11
CA TRP A 7 33.13 22.95 38.12
C TRP A 7 31.78 22.23 38.07
N ILE A 8 31.15 22.01 39.23
CA ILE A 8 29.80 21.44 39.30
C ILE A 8 28.80 22.36 38.59
N LEU A 9 28.86 23.67 38.85
CA LEU A 9 27.95 24.64 38.23
C LEU A 9 28.15 24.70 36.72
N LEU A 10 29.40 24.66 36.24
CA LEU A 10 29.73 24.65 34.80
C LEU A 10 29.21 23.38 34.11
N GLY A 11 29.34 22.23 34.77
CA GLY A 11 28.81 20.95 34.26
C GLY A 11 27.28 20.97 34.14
N ILE A 12 26.57 21.50 35.14
CA ILE A 12 25.10 21.63 35.09
C ILE A 12 24.67 22.56 33.95
N VAL A 13 25.32 23.72 33.79
CA VAL A 13 25.00 24.67 32.71
C VAL A 13 25.21 24.04 31.33
N ALA A 14 26.31 23.33 31.13
CA ALA A 14 26.58 22.62 29.87
C ALA A 14 25.54 21.54 29.59
N LEU A 15 25.09 20.81 30.62
CA LEU A 15 24.10 19.75 30.49
C LEU A 15 22.70 20.33 30.19
N VAL A 16 22.32 21.44 30.84
CA VAL A 16 21.07 22.16 30.55
C VAL A 16 21.08 22.75 29.13
N ALA A 17 22.19 23.36 28.70
CA ALA A 17 22.33 23.89 27.35
C ALA A 17 22.28 22.77 26.29
N GLY A 18 22.98 21.65 26.53
CA GLY A 18 22.94 20.47 25.68
C GLY A 18 21.54 19.86 25.60
N ALA A 19 20.84 19.75 26.74
CA ALA A 19 19.45 19.31 26.77
C ALA A 19 18.54 20.30 26.03
N ALA A 20 18.66 21.61 26.23
CA ALA A 20 17.85 22.61 25.53
C ALA A 20 18.10 22.64 24.03
N MET A 21 19.34 22.44 23.57
CA MET A 21 19.67 22.30 22.15
C MET A 21 19.15 20.98 21.58
N TRP A 22 19.24 19.89 22.34
CA TRP A 22 18.67 18.60 21.95
C TRP A 22 17.14 18.68 21.86
N PHE A 23 16.46 19.18 22.88
CA PHE A 23 15.03 19.41 22.90
C PHE A 23 14.59 20.45 21.85
N GLY A 24 15.36 21.52 21.64
CA GLY A 24 15.10 22.49 20.59
C GLY A 24 15.19 21.83 19.21
N SER A 25 16.31 21.20 18.88
CA SER A 25 16.47 20.54 17.57
C SER A 25 15.52 19.35 17.35
N MET A 26 15.23 18.57 18.40
CA MET A 26 14.33 17.41 18.34
C MET A 26 12.86 17.77 18.43
N LEU A 27 12.43 18.66 19.34
CA LEU A 27 11.02 19.02 19.57
C LEU A 27 10.56 20.27 18.80
N TYR A 28 11.42 21.26 18.53
CA TYR A 28 11.00 22.49 17.82
C TYR A 28 10.31 22.20 16.47
N PRO A 29 10.78 21.24 15.64
CA PRO A 29 10.05 20.85 14.43
C PRO A 29 8.65 20.28 14.70
N TRP A 30 8.40 19.81 15.91
CA TRP A 30 7.12 19.30 16.42
C TRP A 30 6.38 20.31 17.26
N ILE A 31 6.93 21.50 17.53
CA ILE A 31 6.29 22.62 18.25
C ILE A 31 5.94 23.80 17.31
N ALA A 32 6.72 24.03 16.25
CA ALA A 32 6.44 25.04 15.22
C ALA A 32 5.41 24.54 14.20
N MET A 33 4.35 25.31 13.95
CA MET A 33 3.46 25.08 12.79
C MET A 33 4.31 25.00 11.51
N PRO A 34 3.90 24.22 10.50
CA PRO A 34 4.59 24.28 9.22
C PRO A 34 4.68 25.74 8.75
N ASP A 35 5.87 26.16 8.32
CA ASP A 35 6.09 27.52 7.77
C ASP A 35 5.24 27.80 6.52
N GLU A 36 4.70 26.73 5.92
CA GLU A 36 3.79 26.79 4.78
C GLU A 36 2.35 27.11 5.22
N PRO A 37 1.69 28.11 4.61
CA PRO A 37 0.30 28.45 4.90
C PRO A 37 -0.65 27.25 4.70
N VAL A 38 -1.62 27.09 5.61
CA VAL A 38 -2.60 25.98 5.58
C VAL A 38 -3.33 25.89 4.24
N GLY A 39 -3.70 27.02 3.64
CA GLY A 39 -4.34 27.03 2.31
C GLY A 39 -3.48 26.45 1.18
N SER A 40 -2.15 26.52 1.29
CA SER A 40 -1.23 25.87 0.34
C SER A 40 -1.20 24.35 0.55
N ILE A 41 -1.15 23.92 1.82
CA ILE A 41 -1.23 22.50 2.20
C ILE A 41 -2.55 21.89 1.69
N ASP A 42 -3.66 22.60 1.85
CA ASP A 42 -4.98 22.15 1.40
C ASP A 42 -5.08 22.03 -0.12
N ARG A 43 -4.49 22.95 -0.89
CA ARG A 43 -4.40 22.82 -2.35
C ARG A 43 -3.60 21.60 -2.77
N LYS A 44 -2.45 21.34 -2.14
CA LYS A 44 -1.65 20.14 -2.42
C LYS A 44 -2.43 18.87 -2.07
N TRP A 45 -3.11 18.87 -0.93
CA TRP A 45 -3.92 17.74 -0.49
C TRP A 45 -5.12 17.47 -1.40
N LYS A 46 -5.79 18.51 -1.89
CA LYS A 46 -6.88 18.37 -2.86
C LYS A 46 -6.42 17.60 -4.10
N ARG A 47 -5.21 17.88 -4.61
CA ARG A 47 -4.62 17.11 -5.73
C ARG A 47 -4.41 15.63 -5.38
N VAL A 48 -3.92 15.34 -4.16
CA VAL A 48 -3.80 13.96 -3.67
C VAL A 48 -5.16 13.28 -3.63
N GLN A 49 -6.19 13.96 -3.14
CA GLN A 49 -7.56 13.43 -3.12
C GLN A 49 -8.10 13.19 -4.53
N ASP A 50 -7.81 14.08 -5.48
CA ASP A 50 -8.20 13.92 -6.88
C ASP A 50 -7.50 12.70 -7.52
N TRP A 51 -6.22 12.46 -7.23
CA TRP A 51 -5.50 11.24 -7.63
C TRP A 51 -6.02 9.98 -6.93
N ALA A 52 -6.52 10.10 -5.70
CA ALA A 52 -7.05 8.99 -4.93
C ALA A 52 -8.46 8.54 -5.38
N ARG A 53 -9.16 9.32 -6.21
CA ARG A 53 -10.52 8.97 -6.65
C ARG A 53 -10.50 7.69 -7.47
N SER A 54 -11.27 6.70 -7.03
CA SER A 54 -11.54 5.50 -7.82
C SER A 54 -12.56 5.80 -8.92
N PRO A 55 -12.47 5.14 -10.09
CA PRO A 55 -13.51 5.21 -11.11
C PRO A 55 -14.89 4.81 -10.56
N PRO A 56 -15.98 5.52 -10.91
CA PRO A 56 -17.34 5.21 -10.44
C PRO A 56 -17.77 3.78 -10.73
N ALA A 57 -17.29 3.20 -11.84
CA ALA A 57 -17.57 1.82 -12.24
C ALA A 57 -17.16 0.77 -11.18
N LEU A 58 -16.23 1.09 -10.28
CA LEU A 58 -15.76 0.19 -9.22
C LEU A 58 -16.60 0.24 -7.95
N ALA A 59 -17.57 1.15 -7.83
CA ALA A 59 -18.44 1.28 -6.65
C ALA A 59 -19.59 0.25 -6.60
N ARG A 60 -19.59 -0.75 -7.50
CA ARG A 60 -20.61 -1.82 -7.56
C ARG A 60 -20.43 -2.84 -6.43
N ASP A 61 -21.45 -3.68 -6.26
CA ASP A 61 -21.50 -4.71 -5.21
C ASP A 61 -20.29 -5.66 -5.23
N ASP A 62 -19.59 -5.73 -4.10
CA ASP A 62 -18.45 -6.60 -3.84
C ASP A 62 -18.83 -7.83 -2.98
N ALA A 63 -20.11 -8.01 -2.64
CA ALA A 63 -20.55 -9.14 -1.81
C ALA A 63 -20.13 -10.51 -2.36
N PRO A 64 -20.19 -10.80 -3.67
CA PRO A 64 -19.72 -12.10 -4.17
C PRO A 64 -18.19 -12.26 -4.01
N LEU A 65 -17.41 -11.19 -4.17
CA LEU A 65 -15.95 -11.22 -3.94
C LEU A 65 -15.63 -11.45 -2.46
N ARG A 66 -16.35 -10.80 -1.55
CA ARG A 66 -16.21 -11.03 -0.10
C ARG A 66 -16.52 -12.49 0.27
N ARG A 67 -17.58 -13.06 -0.30
CA ARG A 67 -17.91 -14.48 -0.11
C ARG A 67 -16.80 -15.39 -0.65
N ALA A 68 -16.22 -15.08 -1.81
CA ALA A 68 -15.09 -15.85 -2.33
C ALA A 68 -13.91 -15.88 -1.35
N VAL A 69 -13.60 -14.72 -0.75
CA VAL A 69 -12.54 -14.58 0.27
C VAL A 69 -12.86 -15.36 1.54
N GLU A 70 -14.11 -15.32 2.00
CA GLU A 70 -14.55 -16.07 3.18
C GLU A 70 -14.46 -17.58 2.97
N ILE A 71 -14.85 -18.06 1.77
CA ILE A 71 -14.81 -19.48 1.41
C ILE A 71 -13.38 -19.98 1.28
N ILE A 72 -12.47 -19.20 0.69
CA ILE A 72 -11.09 -19.67 0.43
C ILE A 72 -10.18 -19.59 1.66
N ARG A 73 -10.48 -18.70 2.62
CA ARG A 73 -9.70 -18.51 3.84
C ARG A 73 -9.37 -19.81 4.59
N PRO A 74 -10.33 -20.72 4.89
CA PRO A 74 -10.03 -21.96 5.62
C PRO A 74 -9.12 -22.93 4.85
N VAL A 75 -9.24 -22.98 3.52
CA VAL A 75 -8.48 -23.93 2.66
C VAL A 75 -7.20 -23.34 2.09
N ARG A 76 -6.80 -22.13 2.52
CA ARG A 76 -5.64 -21.42 1.99
C ARG A 76 -4.33 -22.18 2.17
N GLN A 77 -4.14 -22.86 3.29
CA GLN A 77 -2.92 -23.62 3.54
C GLN A 77 -2.86 -24.87 2.65
N GLU A 78 -3.97 -25.60 2.53
CA GLU A 78 -4.08 -26.74 1.62
C GLU A 78 -3.78 -26.35 0.17
N LEU A 79 -4.30 -25.22 -0.30
CA LEU A 79 -3.97 -24.67 -1.62
C LEU A 79 -2.49 -24.33 -1.79
N ARG A 80 -1.80 -23.95 -0.70
CA ARG A 80 -0.34 -23.72 -0.75
C ARG A 80 0.42 -25.03 -0.84
N ASP A 81 -0.03 -26.05 -0.13
CA ASP A 81 0.61 -27.37 -0.10
C ASP A 81 0.46 -28.10 -1.46
N LEU A 82 -0.50 -27.68 -2.29
CA LEU A 82 -0.62 -28.09 -3.70
C LEU A 82 0.43 -27.47 -4.65
N GLY A 83 1.34 -26.61 -4.17
CA GLY A 83 2.41 -26.03 -5.00
C GLY A 83 1.92 -25.05 -6.07
N LEU A 84 0.78 -24.38 -5.85
CA LEU A 84 0.16 -23.48 -6.83
C LEU A 84 0.94 -22.18 -7.10
N ASP A 85 2.06 -21.95 -6.40
CA ASP A 85 2.95 -20.83 -6.60
C ASP A 85 4.08 -21.10 -7.60
N GLU A 86 4.25 -22.36 -8.04
CA GLU A 86 5.22 -22.74 -9.06
C GLU A 86 4.82 -22.25 -10.46
N GLU A 87 5.83 -21.93 -11.27
CA GLU A 87 5.59 -21.52 -12.65
C GLU A 87 5.01 -22.66 -13.48
N GLY A 88 3.89 -22.40 -14.17
CA GLY A 88 3.28 -23.41 -15.02
C GLY A 88 2.51 -24.50 -14.27
N ALA A 89 2.35 -24.37 -12.95
CA ALA A 89 1.56 -25.28 -12.13
C ALA A 89 0.24 -25.63 -12.84
N ALA A 90 -0.03 -26.94 -12.92
CA ALA A 90 -1.22 -27.47 -13.55
C ALA A 90 -1.88 -28.45 -12.58
N VAL A 91 -3.09 -28.12 -12.15
CA VAL A 91 -3.86 -28.95 -11.24
C VAL A 91 -5.18 -29.28 -11.91
N ASP A 92 -5.55 -30.56 -11.88
CA ASP A 92 -6.86 -30.97 -12.37
C ASP A 92 -7.96 -30.28 -11.53
N PRO A 93 -8.95 -29.58 -12.13
CA PRO A 93 -9.97 -28.86 -11.36
C PRO A 93 -10.66 -29.71 -10.28
N ASP A 94 -10.82 -31.01 -10.51
CA ASP A 94 -11.45 -31.93 -9.55
C ASP A 94 -10.57 -32.29 -8.35
N ARG A 95 -9.27 -32.00 -8.42
CA ARG A 95 -8.33 -32.10 -7.28
C ARG A 95 -8.32 -30.86 -6.40
N LEU A 96 -8.99 -29.77 -6.80
CA LEU A 96 -9.15 -28.62 -5.94
C LEU A 96 -10.17 -28.93 -4.81
N PRO A 97 -9.94 -28.43 -3.59
CA PRO A 97 -10.93 -28.50 -2.52
C PRO A 97 -12.30 -27.97 -2.97
N ALA A 98 -13.38 -28.55 -2.45
CA ALA A 98 -14.74 -28.15 -2.82
C ALA A 98 -14.99 -26.66 -2.56
N GLU A 99 -14.43 -26.14 -1.47
CA GLU A 99 -14.43 -24.73 -1.10
C GLU A 99 -13.72 -23.87 -2.15
N ALA A 100 -12.53 -24.30 -2.62
CA ALA A 100 -11.80 -23.58 -3.66
C ALA A 100 -12.63 -23.50 -4.95
N ARG A 101 -13.25 -24.59 -5.39
CA ARG A 101 -14.18 -24.59 -6.53
C ARG A 101 -15.37 -23.67 -6.30
N GLY A 102 -15.93 -23.67 -5.09
CA GLY A 102 -17.00 -22.75 -4.68
C GLY A 102 -16.59 -21.27 -4.73
N ALA A 103 -15.37 -20.94 -4.29
CA ALA A 103 -14.81 -19.60 -4.34
C ALA A 103 -14.58 -19.12 -5.79
N ILE A 104 -14.12 -20.00 -6.69
CA ILE A 104 -14.03 -19.72 -8.13
C ILE A 104 -15.42 -19.39 -8.70
N GLY A 105 -16.45 -20.16 -8.32
CA GLY A 105 -17.83 -19.86 -8.70
C GLY A 105 -18.34 -18.50 -8.19
N GLN A 106 -17.89 -18.03 -7.02
CA GLN A 106 -18.21 -16.68 -6.53
C GLN A 106 -17.46 -15.57 -7.28
N LEU A 107 -16.20 -15.82 -7.66
CA LEU A 107 -15.43 -14.91 -8.50
C LEU A 107 -16.11 -14.71 -9.86
N ASP A 108 -16.64 -15.77 -10.47
CA ASP A 108 -17.37 -15.64 -11.73
C ASP A 108 -18.67 -14.83 -11.56
N ARG A 109 -19.43 -15.04 -10.47
CA ARG A 109 -20.59 -14.20 -10.15
C ARG A 109 -20.21 -12.73 -9.98
N TRP A 110 -19.11 -12.46 -9.28
CA TRP A 110 -18.55 -11.12 -9.11
C TRP A 110 -18.17 -10.49 -10.47
N ARG A 111 -17.52 -11.25 -11.35
CA ARG A 111 -17.19 -10.80 -12.71
C ARG A 111 -18.44 -10.41 -13.48
N ARG A 112 -19.49 -11.26 -13.43
CA ARG A 112 -20.78 -11.05 -14.10
C ARG A 112 -21.57 -9.87 -13.52
N SER A 113 -21.46 -9.56 -12.23
CA SER A 113 -22.07 -8.35 -11.63
C SER A 113 -21.35 -7.05 -12.02
N GLY A 114 -20.23 -7.16 -12.75
CA GLY A 114 -19.46 -6.04 -13.27
C GLY A 114 -18.15 -5.77 -12.55
N GLY A 115 -17.75 -6.63 -11.61
CA GLY A 115 -16.41 -6.62 -11.02
C GLY A 115 -16.13 -5.43 -10.09
N GLY A 116 -17.13 -4.99 -9.31
CA GLY A 116 -16.99 -3.89 -8.36
C GLY A 116 -16.22 -4.24 -7.09
N LEU A 117 -15.64 -3.24 -6.43
CA LEU A 117 -14.92 -3.41 -5.16
C LEU A 117 -15.68 -2.82 -3.96
N GLY A 118 -16.90 -2.33 -4.19
CA GLY A 118 -17.74 -1.70 -3.16
C GLY A 118 -17.21 -0.35 -2.69
N ALA A 119 -18.03 0.36 -1.91
CA ALA A 119 -17.58 1.53 -1.17
C ALA A 119 -16.66 1.08 -0.03
N ARG A 120 -15.41 1.55 -0.04
CA ARG A 120 -14.38 1.12 0.91
C ARG A 120 -14.30 2.07 2.10
N ASP A 121 -14.18 1.49 3.29
CA ASP A 121 -13.58 2.20 4.41
C ASP A 121 -12.08 1.89 4.47
N CYS A 122 -11.30 2.78 5.06
CA CYS A 122 -9.85 2.60 5.19
C CYS A 122 -9.44 1.55 6.23
N ARG A 123 -10.38 0.71 6.70
CA ARG A 123 -10.14 -0.34 7.69
C ARG A 123 -10.24 -1.74 7.08
N ARG A 124 -10.97 -1.89 5.98
CA ARG A 124 -11.24 -3.20 5.37
C ARG A 124 -10.40 -3.39 4.12
N SER A 125 -9.46 -4.34 4.20
CA SER A 125 -8.82 -4.92 3.03
C SER A 125 -9.62 -6.14 2.55
N HIS A 126 -9.66 -6.39 1.25
CA HIS A 126 -10.40 -7.50 0.61
C HIS A 126 -9.79 -8.89 0.87
N GLY A 127 -9.07 -9.13 1.97
CA GLY A 127 -8.35 -10.40 2.17
C GLY A 127 -7.35 -10.64 1.04
N VAL A 128 -6.38 -9.73 0.91
CA VAL A 128 -5.41 -9.71 -0.21
C VAL A 128 -4.66 -11.03 -0.40
N ILE A 129 -4.35 -11.75 0.68
CA ILE A 129 -3.67 -13.05 0.61
C ILE A 129 -4.62 -14.11 0.03
N GLU A 130 -5.89 -14.08 0.46
CA GLU A 130 -6.95 -14.97 -0.02
C GLU A 130 -7.23 -14.74 -1.51
N LEU A 131 -7.27 -13.48 -1.96
CA LEU A 131 -7.44 -13.15 -3.38
C LEU A 131 -6.27 -13.63 -4.25
N LEU A 132 -5.04 -13.54 -3.73
CA LEU A 132 -3.88 -14.07 -4.44
C LEU A 132 -3.94 -15.61 -4.54
N ALA A 133 -4.31 -16.29 -3.45
CA ALA A 133 -4.50 -17.74 -3.46
C ALA A 133 -5.61 -18.17 -4.43
N LEU A 134 -6.73 -17.44 -4.45
CA LEU A 134 -7.84 -17.67 -5.38
C LEU A 134 -7.39 -17.54 -6.82
N GLY A 135 -6.62 -16.49 -7.13
CA GLY A 135 -6.11 -16.30 -8.48
C GLY A 135 -5.15 -17.39 -8.94
N ARG A 136 -4.28 -17.86 -8.04
CA ARG A 136 -3.41 -19.01 -8.34
C ARG A 136 -4.20 -20.29 -8.57
N ALA A 137 -5.21 -20.56 -7.75
CA ALA A 137 -6.08 -21.72 -7.93
C ALA A 137 -6.83 -21.69 -9.28
N VAL A 138 -7.35 -20.52 -9.68
CA VAL A 138 -7.98 -20.35 -10.99
C VAL A 138 -6.98 -20.63 -12.12
N LEU A 139 -5.81 -19.99 -12.11
CA LEU A 139 -4.84 -20.14 -13.18
C LEU A 139 -4.29 -21.59 -13.27
N ALA A 140 -3.98 -22.21 -12.14
CA ALA A 140 -3.48 -23.58 -12.12
C ALA A 140 -4.50 -24.61 -12.67
N SER A 141 -5.78 -24.39 -12.41
CA SER A 141 -6.87 -25.26 -12.89
C SER A 141 -7.39 -24.94 -14.29
N ALA A 142 -7.11 -23.74 -14.81
CA ALA A 142 -7.49 -23.36 -16.16
C ALA A 142 -6.69 -24.15 -17.21
N ARG A 143 -7.42 -24.73 -18.19
CA ARG A 143 -6.82 -25.44 -19.34
C ARG A 143 -6.67 -24.54 -20.58
N ARG A 144 -7.43 -23.44 -20.63
CA ARG A 144 -7.46 -22.47 -21.74
C ARG A 144 -7.79 -21.08 -21.20
N ALA A 145 -7.68 -20.06 -22.05
CA ALA A 145 -8.15 -18.71 -21.71
C ALA A 145 -9.70 -18.70 -21.72
N ASP A 146 -10.29 -19.01 -20.57
CA ASP A 146 -11.74 -19.06 -20.37
C ASP A 146 -12.23 -17.90 -19.48
N GLU A 147 -13.53 -17.95 -19.16
CA GLU A 147 -14.21 -16.94 -18.36
C GLU A 147 -13.66 -16.80 -16.93
N ASN A 148 -13.05 -17.85 -16.37
CA ASN A 148 -12.43 -17.80 -15.05
C ASN A 148 -11.11 -17.04 -15.11
N VAL A 149 -10.30 -17.29 -16.14
CA VAL A 149 -9.07 -16.52 -16.40
C VAL A 149 -9.40 -15.04 -16.63
N ASP A 150 -10.44 -14.75 -17.41
CA ASP A 150 -10.95 -13.37 -17.56
C ASP A 150 -11.42 -12.76 -16.23
N GLY A 151 -11.98 -13.57 -15.33
CA GLY A 151 -12.31 -13.17 -13.96
C GLY A 151 -11.07 -12.70 -13.19
N ILE A 152 -9.93 -13.37 -13.35
CA ILE A 152 -8.65 -12.97 -12.75
C ILE A 152 -8.11 -11.70 -13.37
N VAL A 153 -8.15 -11.57 -14.70
CA VAL A 153 -7.73 -10.33 -15.37
C VAL A 153 -8.57 -9.14 -14.88
N ARG A 154 -9.88 -9.33 -14.74
CA ARG A 154 -10.77 -8.28 -14.23
C ARG A 154 -10.51 -7.97 -12.76
N LEU A 155 -10.32 -8.98 -11.91
CA LEU A 155 -9.96 -8.79 -10.50
C LEU A 155 -8.65 -8.01 -10.38
N SER A 156 -7.66 -8.44 -11.13
CA SER A 156 -6.36 -7.82 -11.28
C SER A 156 -6.48 -6.33 -11.64
N SER A 157 -7.24 -5.98 -12.68
CA SER A 157 -7.51 -4.59 -13.08
C SER A 157 -8.28 -3.79 -12.03
N SER A 158 -9.36 -4.35 -11.47
CA SER A 158 -10.14 -3.70 -10.42
C SER A 158 -9.27 -3.37 -9.20
N LEU A 159 -8.44 -4.31 -8.74
CA LEU A 159 -7.53 -4.09 -7.61
C LEU A 159 -6.48 -3.02 -7.91
N ARG A 160 -5.89 -2.95 -9.11
CA ARG A 160 -4.95 -1.86 -9.45
C ARG A 160 -5.63 -0.49 -9.49
N ARG A 161 -6.83 -0.43 -10.09
CA ARG A 161 -7.54 0.84 -10.34
C ARG A 161 -8.28 1.38 -9.12
N GLY A 162 -8.75 0.50 -8.23
CA GLY A 162 -9.52 0.88 -7.03
C GLY A 162 -8.87 0.53 -5.69
N GLY A 163 -7.77 -0.23 -5.71
CA GLY A 163 -7.00 -0.69 -4.55
C GLY A 163 -6.24 0.39 -3.80
N VAL A 164 -6.10 0.28 -2.46
CA VAL A 164 -4.97 0.92 -1.78
C VAL A 164 -3.68 0.15 -2.13
N LEU A 165 -2.53 0.52 -1.56
CA LEU A 165 -1.23 0.06 -2.06
C LEU A 165 -1.15 -1.48 -2.12
N VAL A 166 -1.58 -2.17 -1.05
CA VAL A 166 -1.49 -3.62 -0.95
C VAL A 166 -2.44 -4.34 -1.92
N GLU A 167 -3.69 -3.88 -2.11
CA GLU A 167 -4.57 -4.50 -3.10
C GLU A 167 -4.03 -4.32 -4.51
N ALA A 168 -3.53 -3.12 -4.84
CA ALA A 168 -2.91 -2.89 -6.13
C ALA A 168 -1.67 -3.79 -6.32
N MET A 169 -0.99 -4.22 -5.23
CA MET A 169 0.17 -5.14 -5.31
C MET A 169 -0.28 -6.52 -5.70
N VAL A 170 -1.38 -6.98 -5.11
CA VAL A 170 -2.02 -8.23 -5.52
C VAL A 170 -2.54 -8.13 -6.94
N GLY A 171 -3.13 -7.01 -7.33
CA GLY A 171 -3.55 -6.76 -8.71
C GLY A 171 -2.39 -6.86 -9.70
N MET A 172 -1.22 -6.29 -9.38
CA MET A 172 -0.01 -6.44 -10.20
C MET A 172 0.47 -7.90 -10.26
N ALA A 173 0.53 -8.57 -9.11
CA ALA A 173 0.98 -9.97 -9.02
C ALA A 173 0.05 -10.92 -9.79
N LEU A 174 -1.26 -10.66 -9.80
CA LEU A 174 -2.22 -11.45 -10.57
C LEU A 174 -2.06 -11.23 -12.07
N ALA A 175 -1.82 -10.01 -12.55
CA ALA A 175 -1.53 -9.75 -13.96
C ALA A 175 -0.28 -10.51 -14.43
N ASP A 176 0.80 -10.40 -13.66
CA ASP A 176 2.05 -11.11 -13.91
C ASP A 176 1.87 -12.63 -13.91
N ALA A 177 1.12 -13.16 -12.93
CA ALA A 177 0.78 -14.58 -12.88
C ALA A 177 -0.01 -15.03 -14.11
N THR A 178 -0.93 -14.21 -14.63
CA THR A 178 -1.68 -14.54 -15.86
C THR A 178 -0.75 -14.55 -17.08
N VAL A 179 0.17 -13.60 -17.21
CA VAL A 179 1.18 -13.60 -18.29
C VAL A 179 2.03 -14.87 -18.23
N ARG A 180 2.62 -15.16 -17.06
CA ARG A 180 3.45 -16.35 -16.86
C ARG A 180 2.68 -17.64 -17.10
N TRP A 181 1.43 -17.71 -16.68
CA TRP A 181 0.54 -18.83 -16.97
C TRP A 181 0.33 -19.02 -18.48
N SER A 182 -0.01 -17.96 -19.22
CA SER A 182 -0.23 -18.05 -20.67
C SER A 182 1.03 -18.53 -21.40
N ARG A 183 2.19 -17.98 -21.02
CA ARG A 183 3.50 -18.40 -21.53
C ARG A 183 3.79 -19.87 -21.24
N ALA A 184 3.68 -20.29 -19.98
CA ALA A 184 4.01 -21.64 -19.55
C ALA A 184 3.10 -22.70 -20.20
N ARG A 185 1.87 -22.32 -20.58
CA ARG A 185 0.92 -23.19 -21.28
C ARG A 185 1.00 -23.09 -22.81
N GLY A 186 1.85 -22.23 -23.37
CA GLY A 186 1.91 -21.99 -24.81
C GLY A 186 0.60 -21.47 -25.39
N LEU A 187 -0.16 -20.70 -24.59
CA LEU A 187 -1.44 -20.13 -24.98
C LEU A 187 -1.29 -18.64 -25.32
N PRO A 188 -2.12 -18.10 -26.24
CA PRO A 188 -2.17 -16.66 -26.43
C PRO A 188 -2.64 -15.97 -25.14
N PRO A 189 -2.15 -14.76 -24.85
CA PRO A 189 -2.60 -14.00 -23.69
C PRO A 189 -4.10 -13.68 -23.84
N PRO A 190 -4.88 -13.69 -22.73
CA PRO A 190 -6.28 -13.31 -22.79
C PRO A 190 -6.45 -11.92 -23.42
N PRO A 191 -7.39 -11.70 -24.37
CA PRO A 191 -7.58 -10.37 -24.98
C PRO A 191 -7.89 -9.28 -23.95
N SER A 192 -8.60 -9.66 -22.88
CA SER A 192 -8.87 -8.81 -21.72
C SER A 192 -7.58 -8.32 -21.05
N LEU A 193 -6.52 -9.14 -20.99
CA LEU A 193 -5.24 -8.79 -20.37
C LEU A 193 -4.49 -7.74 -21.18
N VAL A 194 -4.54 -7.83 -22.51
CA VAL A 194 -3.93 -6.85 -23.42
C VAL A 194 -4.64 -5.49 -23.32
N ALA A 195 -5.98 -5.50 -23.26
CA ALA A 195 -6.79 -4.29 -23.09
C ALA A 195 -6.59 -3.64 -21.71
N GLU A 196 -6.45 -4.47 -20.68
CA GLU A 196 -6.35 -4.08 -19.28
C GLU A 196 -4.91 -4.12 -18.74
N ARG A 197 -3.92 -3.98 -19.63
CA ARG A 197 -2.50 -4.04 -19.27
C ARG A 197 -2.18 -3.07 -18.12
N PRO A 198 -1.34 -3.47 -17.14
CA PRO A 198 -0.93 -2.61 -16.05
C PRO A 198 -0.36 -1.27 -16.52
N ARG A 199 -0.63 -0.19 -15.78
CA ARG A 199 -0.15 1.16 -16.14
C ARG A 199 0.53 1.86 -14.98
N VAL A 200 1.50 2.72 -15.30
CA VAL A 200 2.23 3.50 -14.29
C VAL A 200 1.28 4.42 -13.51
N GLU A 201 0.23 4.94 -14.15
CA GLU A 201 -0.78 5.78 -13.51
C GLU A 201 -1.52 5.07 -12.36
N GLU A 202 -1.65 3.75 -12.44
CA GLU A 202 -2.29 2.95 -11.38
C GLU A 202 -1.46 2.95 -10.09
N ILE A 203 -0.12 3.09 -10.21
CA ILE A 203 0.79 3.22 -9.08
C ILE A 203 0.52 4.51 -8.32
N HIS A 204 0.39 5.62 -9.07
CA HIS A 204 0.12 6.93 -8.49
C HIS A 204 -1.23 6.94 -7.74
N ALA A 205 -2.26 6.37 -8.37
CA ALA A 205 -3.58 6.30 -7.78
C ALA A 205 -3.59 5.44 -6.50
N ALA A 206 -2.87 4.31 -6.48
CA ALA A 206 -2.75 3.45 -5.30
C ALA A 206 -2.02 4.13 -4.14
N LEU A 207 -0.90 4.82 -4.41
CA LEU A 207 -0.17 5.60 -3.40
C LEU A 207 -1.01 6.76 -2.86
N ALA A 208 -1.78 7.44 -3.70
CA ALA A 208 -2.67 8.52 -3.29
C ALA A 208 -3.81 8.00 -2.40
N ARG A 209 -4.39 6.83 -2.72
CA ARG A 209 -5.41 6.18 -1.88
C ARG A 209 -4.84 5.72 -0.53
N GLU A 210 -3.64 5.15 -0.51
CA GLU A 210 -2.95 4.79 0.72
C GLU A 210 -2.71 6.01 1.62
N ALA A 211 -2.28 7.12 1.03
CA ALA A 211 -2.10 8.39 1.75
C ALA A 211 -3.43 8.94 2.29
N ALA A 212 -4.49 8.93 1.49
CA ALA A 212 -5.82 9.34 1.91
C ALA A 212 -6.33 8.48 3.08
N CYS A 213 -6.11 7.17 3.01
CA CYS A 213 -6.51 6.26 4.07
C CYS A 213 -5.69 6.40 5.35
N THR A 214 -4.39 6.58 5.24
CA THR A 214 -3.52 6.90 6.37
C THR A 214 -3.97 8.17 7.08
N HIS A 215 -4.25 9.25 6.32
CA HIS A 215 -4.75 10.50 6.89
C HIS A 215 -6.12 10.32 7.57
N GLU A 216 -7.02 9.54 7.00
CA GLU A 216 -8.32 9.26 7.62
C GLU A 216 -8.21 8.45 8.92
N LEU A 217 -7.33 7.44 8.96
CA LEU A 217 -7.06 6.67 10.17
C LEU A 217 -6.44 7.55 11.26
N ALA A 218 -5.49 8.42 10.91
CA ALA A 218 -4.92 9.39 11.84
C ALA A 218 -6.01 10.35 12.38
N ARG A 219 -6.90 10.84 11.51
CA ARG A 219 -8.02 11.72 11.88
C ARG A 219 -9.03 11.04 12.81
N ARG A 220 -9.28 9.74 12.63
CA ARG A 220 -10.17 8.97 13.52
C ARG A 220 -9.52 8.73 14.87
N SER A 221 -8.26 8.30 14.88
CA SER A 221 -7.52 8.03 16.12
C SER A 221 -7.42 9.28 17.01
N THR A 222 -7.16 10.45 16.41
CA THR A 222 -7.13 11.73 17.13
C THR A 222 -8.48 12.16 17.72
N ARG A 223 -9.61 11.71 17.14
CA ARG A 223 -10.96 11.96 17.69
C ARG A 223 -11.35 10.97 18.80
N SER A 224 -10.91 9.72 18.71
CA SER A 224 -11.30 8.66 19.66
C SER A 224 -10.50 8.66 20.96
N ALA A 225 -9.36 9.38 21.02
CA ALA A 225 -8.51 9.44 22.20
C ALA A 225 -7.93 10.86 22.42
N PRO A 226 -8.78 11.87 22.75
CA PRO A 226 -8.29 13.19 23.09
C PRO A 226 -7.47 13.11 24.38
N GLY A 227 -6.13 13.09 24.26
CA GLY A 227 -5.19 13.13 25.39
C GLY A 227 -4.39 11.85 25.69
N LEU A 228 -4.57 10.76 24.94
CA LEU A 228 -3.95 9.44 25.24
C LEU A 228 -2.80 9.01 24.31
N TRP A 229 -2.28 9.90 23.46
CA TRP A 229 -1.10 9.60 22.61
C TRP A 229 0.24 9.63 23.37
N GLY A 230 0.22 9.75 24.70
CA GLY A 230 1.32 9.37 25.55
C GLY A 230 1.17 7.90 25.95
N LEU A 231 2.11 7.05 25.52
CA LEU A 231 2.52 5.77 26.15
C LEU A 231 2.20 4.43 25.46
N THR A 232 1.36 4.31 24.43
CA THR A 232 1.02 2.97 23.89
C THR A 232 1.06 2.85 22.36
N ILE A 233 2.22 3.16 21.76
CA ILE A 233 2.68 2.30 20.66
C ILE A 233 3.62 1.27 21.31
N GLU A 234 3.04 0.25 21.93
CA GLU A 234 3.80 -0.93 22.35
C GLU A 234 4.28 -1.67 21.10
N ARG A 235 5.43 -1.26 20.58
CA ARG A 235 6.18 -2.08 19.64
C ARG A 235 7.06 -3.02 20.46
N ARG A 236 6.52 -4.18 20.85
CA ARG A 236 7.35 -5.31 21.31
C ARG A 236 8.27 -5.72 20.16
N SER A 237 9.51 -5.24 20.19
CA SER A 237 10.60 -5.83 19.43
C SER A 237 10.92 -7.21 20.03
N PRO A 238 11.04 -8.29 19.23
CA PRO A 238 11.41 -9.61 19.75
C PRO A 238 12.85 -9.68 20.29
N ARG A 239 13.61 -8.56 20.31
CA ARG A 239 15.02 -8.51 20.77
C ARG A 239 15.31 -7.49 21.87
N GLY A 240 14.31 -7.04 22.62
CA GLY A 240 14.53 -6.43 23.95
C GLY A 240 15.41 -5.17 24.02
N SER A 241 15.77 -4.52 22.92
CA SER A 241 16.50 -3.25 22.93
C SER A 241 15.57 -2.10 22.55
N PHE A 242 15.36 -1.20 23.50
CA PHE A 242 14.84 0.14 23.25
C PHE A 242 15.97 0.96 22.63
N ALA A 243 16.03 1.04 21.31
CA ALA A 243 16.91 1.96 20.61
C ALA A 243 16.06 2.88 19.73
N ASP A 244 15.44 3.85 20.38
CA ASP A 244 15.40 5.27 20.00
C ASP A 244 14.38 5.98 20.90
N PRO A 245 14.75 7.02 21.67
CA PRO A 245 13.80 7.79 22.46
C PRO A 245 12.94 8.64 21.53
N TRP A 246 11.78 8.11 21.14
CA TRP A 246 10.73 8.90 20.50
C TRP A 246 10.12 9.84 21.55
N PRO A 247 10.00 11.15 21.28
CA PRO A 247 9.35 12.03 22.25
C PRO A 247 7.88 11.62 22.42
N PRO A 248 7.33 11.67 23.65
CA PRO A 248 5.91 11.40 23.87
C PRO A 248 5.08 12.40 23.06
N LEU A 249 4.33 11.91 22.06
CA LEU A 249 3.53 12.73 21.14
C LEU A 249 2.35 13.45 21.82
N GLY A 250 2.15 13.27 23.13
CA GLY A 250 1.12 13.93 23.93
C GLY A 250 1.24 15.46 24.08
N ILE A 251 2.32 16.08 23.58
CA ILE A 251 2.54 17.55 23.66
C ILE A 251 1.94 18.29 22.44
N VAL A 252 1.66 17.61 21.32
CA VAL A 252 1.14 18.24 20.10
C VAL A 252 -0.39 18.19 20.10
N ARG A 253 -1.06 19.34 19.93
CA ARG A 253 -2.53 19.38 19.81
C ARG A 253 -2.98 18.50 18.62
N PRO A 254 -4.02 17.63 18.77
CA PRO A 254 -4.42 16.68 17.73
C PRO A 254 -4.70 17.30 16.36
N ALA A 255 -5.25 18.53 16.32
CA ALA A 255 -5.49 19.26 15.07
C ALA A 255 -4.20 19.55 14.28
N ARG A 256 -3.08 19.76 14.97
CA ARG A 256 -1.79 20.10 14.35
C ARG A 256 -1.11 18.86 13.77
N GLU A 257 -1.19 17.73 14.47
CA GLU A 257 -0.68 16.46 13.96
C GLU A 257 -1.31 16.11 12.60
N ILE A 258 -2.62 16.32 12.45
CA ILE A 258 -3.34 16.09 11.19
C ILE A 258 -2.83 17.01 10.07
N VAL A 259 -2.53 18.29 10.36
CA VAL A 259 -1.97 19.22 9.37
C VAL A 259 -0.56 18.81 8.96
N VAL A 260 0.28 18.37 9.89
CA VAL A 260 1.65 17.89 9.61
C VAL A 260 1.62 16.61 8.77
N VAL A 261 0.78 15.64 9.14
CA VAL A 261 0.59 14.39 8.38
C VAL A 261 0.10 14.71 6.96
N ARG A 262 -0.92 15.57 6.82
CA ARG A 262 -1.43 16.01 5.52
C ARG A 262 -0.34 16.63 4.67
N LYS A 263 0.44 17.57 5.22
CA LYS A 263 1.54 18.23 4.52
C LYS A 263 2.60 17.23 4.06
N ALA A 264 3.07 16.38 4.97
CA ALA A 264 4.11 15.40 4.66
C ALA A 264 3.68 14.44 3.54
N LEU A 265 2.43 13.95 3.60
CA LEU A 265 1.84 13.11 2.56
C LEU A 265 1.75 13.86 1.22
N ALA A 266 1.24 15.09 1.24
CA ALA A 266 1.03 15.88 0.04
C ALA A 266 2.34 16.29 -0.64
N ASP A 267 3.33 16.74 0.12
CA ASP A 267 4.65 17.11 -0.39
C ASP A 267 5.34 15.92 -1.03
N SER A 268 5.29 14.75 -0.39
CA SER A 268 5.96 13.57 -0.92
C SER A 268 5.36 13.12 -2.26
N LEU A 269 4.03 13.04 -2.36
CA LEU A 269 3.37 12.62 -3.60
C LEU A 269 3.52 13.66 -4.72
N VAL A 270 3.38 14.95 -4.39
CA VAL A 270 3.54 16.05 -5.35
C VAL A 270 4.98 16.13 -5.88
N ALA A 271 5.99 15.87 -5.05
CA ALA A 271 7.38 15.83 -5.50
C ALA A 271 7.68 14.62 -6.40
N THR A 272 6.92 13.54 -6.24
CA THR A 272 7.21 12.26 -6.90
C THR A 272 6.50 12.13 -8.26
N PHE A 273 5.24 12.57 -8.37
CA PHE A 273 4.39 12.32 -9.55
C PHE A 273 4.76 13.07 -10.86
N PRO A 274 5.44 14.24 -10.84
CA PRO A 274 5.91 14.89 -12.07
C PRO A 274 6.87 14.02 -12.90
N HIS A 275 7.51 13.03 -12.28
CA HIS A 275 8.48 12.14 -12.94
C HIS A 275 7.85 10.88 -13.56
N ARG A 276 6.53 10.89 -13.79
CA ARG A 276 5.72 9.75 -14.28
C ARG A 276 6.24 9.04 -15.54
N HIS A 277 7.00 9.72 -16.39
CA HIS A 277 7.49 9.17 -17.66
C HIS A 277 8.91 8.58 -17.58
N SER A 278 9.59 8.65 -16.43
CA SER A 278 10.93 8.09 -16.27
C SER A 278 11.00 7.28 -14.97
N PRO A 279 10.99 5.94 -15.04
CA PRO A 279 11.12 5.08 -13.87
C PRO A 279 12.34 5.42 -13.00
N ARG A 280 13.46 5.81 -13.63
CA ARG A 280 14.67 6.25 -12.92
C ARG A 280 14.46 7.58 -12.21
N ALA A 281 13.88 8.57 -12.88
CA ALA A 281 13.60 9.88 -12.26
C ALA A 281 12.54 9.75 -11.15
N PHE A 282 11.52 8.91 -11.37
CA PHE A 282 10.52 8.58 -10.38
C PHE A 282 11.14 7.93 -9.14
N LEU A 283 12.01 6.92 -9.31
CA LEU A 283 12.70 6.28 -8.19
C LEU A 283 13.66 7.21 -7.46
N ALA A 284 14.37 8.08 -8.19
CA ALA A 284 15.24 9.09 -7.60
C ALA A 284 14.44 10.12 -6.80
N ALA A 285 13.33 10.60 -7.36
CA ALA A 285 12.42 11.55 -6.70
C ALA A 285 11.75 10.93 -5.48
N THR A 286 11.26 9.70 -5.60
CA THR A 286 10.75 8.86 -4.51
C THR A 286 11.81 8.75 -3.41
N ARG A 287 13.03 8.30 -3.73
CA ARG A 287 14.12 8.22 -2.73
C ARG A 287 14.46 9.57 -2.10
N ARG A 288 14.35 10.69 -2.82
CA ARG A 288 14.59 12.05 -2.25
C ARG A 288 13.44 12.51 -1.37
N ALA A 289 12.21 12.39 -1.84
CA ALA A 289 10.98 12.73 -1.11
C ALA A 289 10.82 11.90 0.16
N PHE A 290 11.27 10.63 0.13
CA PHE A 290 11.25 9.71 1.26
C PHE A 290 12.58 9.61 2.04
N ARG A 291 13.61 10.37 1.62
CA ARG A 291 14.83 10.64 2.43
C ARG A 291 14.65 11.82 3.38
N VAL A 292 13.55 12.55 3.26
CA VAL A 292 13.19 13.52 4.28
C VAL A 292 12.99 12.71 5.57
N PRO A 293 13.67 13.05 6.69
CA PRO A 293 13.36 12.44 7.98
C PRO A 293 11.89 12.76 8.24
N ALA A 294 10.98 11.87 7.86
CA ALA A 294 9.57 12.19 7.89
C ALA A 294 9.23 12.36 9.37
N LYS A 295 8.96 13.60 9.79
CA LYS A 295 8.78 13.99 11.19
C LYS A 295 7.41 13.55 11.73
N SER A 296 6.98 12.36 11.33
CA SER A 296 5.76 11.69 11.75
C SER A 296 6.03 10.19 11.64
N VAL A 297 5.92 9.49 12.77
CA VAL A 297 6.08 8.02 12.86
C VAL A 297 5.15 7.31 11.88
N VAL A 298 3.92 7.82 11.72
CA VAL A 298 2.92 7.29 10.80
C VAL A 298 3.36 7.47 9.34
N ALA A 299 3.90 8.64 8.98
CA ALA A 299 4.46 8.85 7.65
C ALA A 299 5.70 7.97 7.40
N GLN A 300 6.59 7.80 8.38
CA GLN A 300 7.76 6.93 8.23
C GLN A 300 7.35 5.46 8.03
N LEU A 301 6.41 4.94 8.82
CA LEU A 301 5.93 3.56 8.71
C LEU A 301 5.27 3.26 7.36
N VAL A 302 4.53 4.22 6.79
CA VAL A 302 3.91 4.08 5.47
C VAL A 302 4.95 4.15 4.34
N PHE A 303 6.01 4.95 4.51
CA PHE A 303 6.88 5.33 3.38
C PHE A 303 8.29 4.77 3.36
N LEU A 304 8.81 4.22 4.47
CA LEU A 304 10.09 3.52 4.49
C LEU A 304 10.13 2.35 3.48
N HIS A 305 8.97 1.80 3.11
CA HIS A 305 8.87 0.67 2.18
C HIS A 305 8.36 1.05 0.78
N ALA A 306 7.89 2.28 0.56
CA ALA A 306 7.32 2.69 -0.74
C ALA A 306 8.37 2.69 -1.89
N PRO A 307 9.60 3.24 -1.74
CA PRO A 307 10.58 3.25 -2.82
C PRO A 307 10.95 1.87 -3.40
N PRO A 308 11.31 0.85 -2.60
CA PRO A 308 11.63 -0.47 -3.15
C PRO A 308 10.40 -1.19 -3.73
N VAL A 309 9.19 -0.95 -3.18
CA VAL A 309 7.94 -1.51 -3.71
C VAL A 309 7.63 -0.92 -5.09
N VAL A 310 7.64 0.40 -5.23
CA VAL A 310 7.36 1.05 -6.52
C VAL A 310 8.42 0.69 -7.56
N GLY A 311 9.69 0.60 -7.18
CA GLY A 311 10.75 0.19 -8.09
C GLY A 311 10.58 -1.24 -8.63
N ARG A 312 10.04 -2.16 -7.81
CA ARG A 312 9.68 -3.51 -8.25
C ARG A 312 8.50 -3.48 -9.21
N TRP A 313 7.45 -2.75 -8.90
CA TRP A 313 6.29 -2.62 -9.78
C TRP A 313 6.62 -2.03 -11.15
N LEU A 314 7.43 -0.97 -11.21
CA LEU A 314 7.82 -0.39 -12.50
C LEU A 314 8.59 -1.39 -13.38
N ARG A 315 9.44 -2.23 -12.77
CA ARG A 315 10.11 -3.32 -13.49
C ARG A 315 9.13 -4.39 -13.95
N GLN A 316 8.18 -4.75 -13.09
CA GLN A 316 7.16 -5.76 -13.39
C GLN A 316 6.22 -5.31 -14.51
N ILE A 317 5.81 -4.03 -14.54
CA ILE A 317 5.04 -3.47 -15.67
C ILE A 317 5.85 -3.61 -16.97
N ALA A 318 7.11 -3.18 -16.98
CA ALA A 318 7.97 -3.27 -18.16
C ALA A 318 8.30 -4.72 -18.57
N GLU A 319 8.21 -5.68 -17.66
CA GLU A 319 8.36 -7.10 -17.96
C GLU A 319 7.08 -7.67 -18.57
N ILE A 320 5.92 -7.38 -17.98
CA ILE A 320 4.60 -7.72 -18.51
C ILE A 320 4.42 -7.16 -19.92
N ASP A 321 4.72 -5.88 -20.14
CA ASP A 321 4.58 -5.24 -21.46
C ASP A 321 5.46 -5.95 -22.50
N ARG A 322 6.74 -6.14 -22.21
CA ARG A 322 7.67 -6.85 -23.12
C ARG A 322 7.24 -8.27 -23.43
N GLU A 323 6.65 -8.97 -22.46
CA GLU A 323 6.21 -10.35 -22.65
C GLU A 323 4.90 -10.42 -23.45
N LEU A 324 3.96 -9.51 -23.19
CA LEU A 324 2.73 -9.39 -23.99
C LEU A 324 3.05 -9.03 -25.44
N ASP A 325 3.97 -8.09 -25.68
CA ASP A 325 4.38 -7.71 -27.04
C ASP A 325 4.96 -8.92 -27.80
N ARG A 326 5.83 -9.72 -27.15
CA ARG A 326 6.39 -10.95 -27.75
C ARG A 326 5.36 -12.04 -28.08
N GLN A 327 4.25 -12.09 -27.36
CA GLN A 327 3.22 -13.12 -27.57
C GLN A 327 2.17 -12.71 -28.61
N VAL A 328 2.16 -11.44 -29.01
CA VAL A 328 1.23 -10.90 -30.02
C VAL A 328 1.88 -10.83 -31.41
N GLU A 329 3.22 -10.80 -31.49
CA GLU A 329 4.01 -10.96 -32.71
C GLU A 329 3.93 -12.39 -33.28
#